data_AF-A0A817M655-F1
#
_entry.id   AF-A0A817M655-F1
#
_cell.length_a   1.000
_cell.length_b   1.000
_cell.length_c   1.000
_cell.angle_alpha   90.00
_cell.angle_beta   90.00
_cell.angle_gamma   90.00
#
_symmetry.space_group_name_H-M   'P 1'
#
loop_
_entity.id
_entity.type
_entity.pdbx_description
1 polymer ?
#
loop_
_entity_poly.entity_id
_entity_poly.type
_entity_poly.pdbx_seq_one_letter_code
_entity_poly.pdbx_strand_id
1 'polypeptide(L)'
;MLLLTLAAIVLFSLSSVSHASQCPNIATQKDFDVTKYVGLWYEAYRSNVIFEIGSKCVNATYTPNSDGSVGVWNQAINLFGHYTSIKGSATVKNSIEPAALQVTFDNPSKHILSLLK
;
A
#
# COMPACT_ATOMS: atom_id res chain seq x y z
N MET A 1 -4.62 -43.92 -22.16
CA MET A 1 -5.33 -43.11 -21.14
C MET A 1 -4.38 -42.38 -20.18
N LEU A 2 -3.29 -43.00 -19.71
CA LEU A 2 -2.28 -42.35 -18.84
C LEU A 2 -1.39 -41.29 -19.55
N LEU A 3 -1.18 -41.44 -20.86
CA LEU A 3 -0.44 -40.46 -21.68
C LEU A 3 -1.25 -39.17 -21.96
N LEU A 4 -2.58 -39.29 -22.01
CA LEU A 4 -3.48 -38.13 -22.21
C LEU A 4 -3.60 -37.28 -20.93
N THR A 5 -3.52 -37.92 -19.74
CA THR A 5 -3.56 -37.21 -18.46
C THR A 5 -2.27 -36.46 -18.16
N LEU A 6 -1.10 -36.98 -18.57
CA LEU A 6 0.18 -36.25 -18.43
C LEU A 6 0.22 -34.98 -19.30
N ALA A 7 -0.30 -35.05 -20.53
CA ALA A 7 -0.34 -33.91 -21.43
C ALA A 7 -1.22 -32.76 -20.90
N ALA A 8 -2.33 -33.09 -20.23
CA ALA A 8 -3.22 -32.09 -19.62
C ALA A 8 -2.58 -31.34 -18.43
N ILE A 9 -1.72 -32.01 -17.65
CA ILE A 9 -1.02 -31.40 -16.50
C ILE A 9 0.08 -30.43 -16.99
N VAL A 10 0.76 -30.76 -18.09
CA VAL A 10 1.80 -29.88 -18.68
C VAL A 10 1.20 -28.59 -19.25
N LEU A 11 0.00 -28.65 -19.83
CA LEU A 11 -0.69 -27.47 -20.39
C LEU A 11 -1.19 -26.47 -19.33
N PHE A 12 -1.40 -26.90 -18.09
CA PHE A 12 -1.84 -26.00 -17.01
C PHE A 12 -0.69 -25.16 -16.41
N SER A 13 0.56 -25.48 -16.75
CA SER A 13 1.76 -24.92 -16.09
C SER A 13 2.29 -23.62 -16.72
N LEU A 14 1.63 -23.07 -17.74
CA LEU A 14 2.18 -21.96 -18.56
C LEU A 14 1.55 -20.59 -18.32
N SER A 15 0.73 -20.41 -17.29
CA SER A 15 0.23 -19.09 -16.89
C SER A 15 1.06 -18.48 -15.75
N SER A 16 2.38 -18.47 -15.86
CA SER A 16 3.19 -17.53 -15.10
C SER A 16 2.89 -16.13 -15.65
N VAL A 17 2.07 -15.36 -14.94
CA VAL A 17 1.93 -13.91 -15.16
C VAL A 17 3.29 -13.28 -14.92
N SER A 18 4.07 -13.16 -15.99
CA SER A 18 5.27 -12.36 -16.02
C SER A 18 4.84 -10.92 -15.80
N HIS A 19 5.12 -10.38 -14.61
CA HIS A 19 4.88 -8.98 -14.26
C HIS A 19 5.89 -8.04 -14.96
N ALA A 20 6.27 -8.36 -16.21
CA ALA A 20 7.22 -7.61 -17.02
C ALA A 20 6.54 -6.53 -17.87
N SER A 21 5.23 -6.28 -17.70
CA SER A 21 4.59 -5.05 -18.19
C SER A 21 4.93 -3.91 -17.22
N GLN A 22 5.41 -2.78 -17.73
CA GLN A 22 5.46 -1.54 -16.95
C GLN A 22 4.09 -1.27 -16.33
N CYS A 23 4.08 -0.92 -15.05
CA CYS A 23 2.85 -0.50 -14.37
C CYS A 23 2.18 0.60 -15.21
N PRO A 24 0.87 0.50 -15.48
CA PRO A 24 0.17 1.54 -16.22
C PRO A 24 0.34 2.87 -15.47
N ASN A 25 0.51 3.95 -16.24
CA ASN A 25 0.49 5.27 -15.64
C ASN A 25 -0.95 5.60 -15.22
N ILE A 26 -1.17 5.77 -13.92
CA ILE A 26 -2.47 6.09 -13.34
C ILE A 26 -2.48 7.56 -12.96
N ALA A 27 -3.43 8.31 -13.51
CA ALA A 27 -3.62 9.71 -13.16
C ALA A 27 -3.91 9.85 -11.66
N THR A 28 -3.24 10.82 -11.02
CA THR A 28 -3.47 11.18 -9.63
C THR A 28 -4.65 12.13 -9.48
N GLN A 29 -5.16 12.27 -8.25
CA GLN A 29 -6.24 13.20 -7.95
C GLN A 29 -5.80 14.63 -8.27
N LYS A 30 -6.57 15.31 -9.13
CA LYS A 30 -6.37 16.73 -9.44
C LYS A 30 -6.79 17.61 -8.27
N ASP A 31 -6.14 18.76 -8.15
CA ASP A 31 -6.42 19.78 -7.13
C ASP A 31 -6.42 19.20 -5.70
N PHE A 32 -5.51 18.26 -5.45
CA PHE A 32 -5.36 17.61 -4.16
C PHE A 32 -4.93 18.62 -3.09
N ASP A 33 -5.77 18.75 -2.06
CA ASP A 33 -5.54 19.60 -0.91
C ASP A 33 -5.28 18.71 0.31
N VAL A 34 -4.00 18.57 0.66
CA VAL A 34 -3.55 17.72 1.78
C VAL A 34 -4.21 18.11 3.11
N THR A 35 -4.57 19.38 3.29
CA THR A 35 -5.19 19.87 4.53
C THR A 35 -6.61 19.34 4.73
N LYS A 36 -7.25 18.85 3.67
CA LYS A 36 -8.55 18.17 3.73
C LYS A 36 -8.42 16.66 3.89
N TYR A 37 -7.21 16.12 3.69
CA TYR A 37 -6.91 14.70 3.78
C TYR A 37 -6.43 14.27 5.17
N VAL A 38 -5.90 15.22 5.96
CA VAL A 38 -5.44 14.95 7.33
C VAL A 38 -6.61 14.48 8.22
N GLY A 39 -6.29 13.64 9.21
CA GLY A 39 -7.28 13.02 10.09
C GLY A 39 -7.21 11.49 10.09
N LEU A 40 -8.25 10.87 10.65
CA LEU A 40 -8.34 9.43 10.83
C LEU A 40 -9.08 8.77 9.65
N TRP A 41 -8.44 7.75 9.09
CA TRP A 41 -8.98 6.93 8.02
C TRP A 41 -9.04 5.46 8.46
N TYR A 42 -10.15 4.81 8.17
CA TYR A 42 -10.31 3.37 8.38
C TYR A 42 -10.13 2.64 7.06
N GLU A 43 -9.35 1.57 7.08
CA GLU A 43 -9.16 0.74 5.90
C GLU A 43 -10.42 -0.09 5.63
N ALA A 44 -11.09 0.19 4.51
CA ALA A 44 -12.25 -0.59 4.08
C ALA A 44 -11.83 -1.87 3.33
N TYR A 45 -10.84 -1.76 2.45
CA TYR A 45 -10.32 -2.84 1.62
C TYR A 45 -8.83 -2.65 1.35
N ARG A 46 -8.12 -3.76 1.12
CA ARG A 46 -6.72 -3.78 0.67
C ARG A 46 -6.46 -4.91 -0.30
N SER A 47 -5.38 -4.78 -1.06
CA SER A 47 -4.76 -5.91 -1.76
C SER A 47 -4.03 -6.82 -0.77
N ASN A 48 -3.74 -8.06 -1.17
CA ASN A 48 -2.98 -9.00 -0.35
C ASN A 48 -1.51 -8.56 -0.26
N VAL A 49 -1.14 -7.92 0.85
CA VAL A 49 0.21 -7.40 1.10
C VAL A 49 0.80 -8.01 2.37
N ILE A 50 2.03 -8.50 2.29
CA ILE A 50 2.66 -9.32 3.35
C ILE A 50 2.77 -8.57 4.68
N PHE A 51 3.02 -7.26 4.63
CA PHE A 51 3.26 -6.44 5.82
C PHE A 51 2.03 -6.20 6.70
N GLU A 52 0.83 -6.57 6.23
CA GLU A 52 -0.45 -6.44 6.95
C GLU A 52 -1.18 -7.77 7.14
N ILE A 53 -0.59 -8.89 6.73
CA ILE A 53 -1.19 -10.22 6.92
C ILE A 53 -1.57 -10.42 8.40
N GLY A 54 -2.81 -10.86 8.62
CA GLY A 54 -3.33 -11.14 9.96
C GLY A 54 -3.67 -9.90 10.79
N SER A 55 -3.66 -8.71 10.19
CA SER A 55 -4.08 -7.47 10.83
C SER A 55 -5.59 -7.24 10.65
N LYS A 56 -6.24 -6.76 11.70
CA LYS A 56 -7.65 -6.32 11.69
C LYS A 56 -7.78 -4.93 12.33
N CYS A 57 -8.94 -4.29 12.12
CA CYS A 57 -9.24 -2.95 12.64
C CYS A 57 -8.18 -1.92 12.25
N VAL A 58 -7.71 -2.00 11.00
CA VAL A 58 -6.62 -1.16 10.50
C VAL A 58 -7.12 0.27 10.28
N ASN A 59 -6.35 1.22 10.76
CA ASN A 59 -6.58 2.63 10.52
C ASN A 59 -5.25 3.37 10.30
N ALA A 60 -5.35 4.54 9.68
CA ALA A 60 -4.25 5.46 9.44
C ALA A 60 -4.66 6.84 9.93
N THR A 61 -3.81 7.47 10.74
CA THR A 61 -3.96 8.87 11.12
C THR A 61 -2.90 9.70 10.39
N TYR A 62 -3.36 10.71 9.64
CA TYR A 62 -2.51 11.63 8.91
C TYR A 62 -2.45 12.98 9.63
N THR A 63 -1.24 13.48 9.88
CA THR A 63 -1.03 14.76 10.59
C THR A 63 -0.15 15.70 9.78
N PRO A 64 -0.44 17.01 9.73
CA PRO A 64 0.45 17.97 9.09
C PRO A 64 1.72 18.14 9.93
N ASN A 65 2.89 18.15 9.28
CA ASN A 65 4.16 18.50 9.92
C ASN A 65 4.58 19.92 9.52
N SER A 66 5.45 20.54 10.32
CA SER A 66 5.93 21.92 10.09
C SER A 66 6.81 22.08 8.85
N ASP A 67 7.41 20.99 8.37
CA ASP A 67 8.26 20.96 7.17
C ASP A 67 7.46 20.72 5.87
N GLY A 68 6.13 20.69 5.95
CA GLY A 68 5.24 20.43 4.83
C GLY A 68 5.06 18.95 4.48
N SER A 69 5.71 18.03 5.20
CA SER A 69 5.41 16.60 5.10
C SER A 69 4.14 16.23 5.88
N VAL A 70 3.66 15.01 5.67
CA VAL A 70 2.51 14.46 6.40
C VAL A 70 2.97 13.30 7.27
N GLY A 71 2.80 13.41 8.58
CA GLY A 71 2.98 12.29 9.49
C GLY A 71 1.97 11.18 9.19
N VAL A 72 2.45 9.94 9.17
CA VAL A 72 1.64 8.74 8.94
C VAL A 72 1.73 7.87 10.18
N TRP A 73 0.59 7.58 10.79
CA TRP A 73 0.50 6.62 11.90
C TRP A 73 -0.52 5.54 11.59
N ASN A 74 -0.03 4.36 11.23
CA ASN A 74 -0.88 3.20 10.98
C ASN A 74 -0.98 2.36 12.23
N GLN A 75 -2.19 1.92 12.55
CA GLN A 75 -2.49 1.08 13.70
C GLN A 75 -3.32 -0.13 13.28
N ALA A 76 -3.14 -1.24 13.99
CA ALA A 76 -3.90 -2.45 13.78
C ALA A 76 -3.99 -3.29 15.07
N ILE A 77 -4.81 -4.33 15.01
CA ILE A 77 -4.81 -5.43 15.97
C ILE A 77 -4.31 -6.68 15.23
N ASN A 78 -3.30 -7.36 15.78
CA ASN A 78 -2.77 -8.58 15.18
C ASN A 78 -3.66 -9.81 15.46
N LEU A 79 -3.25 -10.98 14.93
CA LEU A 79 -3.95 -12.25 15.12
C LEU A 79 -4.09 -12.67 16.59
N PHE A 80 -3.19 -12.21 17.45
CA PHE A 80 -3.21 -12.49 18.89
C PHE A 80 -4.03 -11.48 19.69
N GLY A 81 -4.68 -10.51 19.02
CA GLY A 81 -5.46 -9.47 19.69
C GLY A 81 -4.62 -8.32 20.25
N HIS A 82 -3.32 -8.27 19.99
CA HIS A 82 -2.47 -7.17 20.47
C HIS A 82 -2.47 -6.00 19.49
N TYR A 83 -2.46 -4.79 20.06
CA TYR A 83 -2.25 -3.58 19.28
C TYR A 83 -0.86 -3.54 18.67
N THR A 84 -0.78 -3.17 17.40
CA THR A 84 0.45 -2.90 16.68
C THR A 84 0.34 -1.55 16.00
N SER A 85 1.48 -0.88 15.83
CA SER A 85 1.51 0.38 15.08
C SER A 85 2.84 0.60 14.40
N ILE A 86 2.83 1.46 13.38
CA ILE A 86 4.03 1.93 12.70
C ILE A 86 3.87 3.41 12.37
N LYS A 87 4.95 4.16 12.57
CA LYS A 87 5.04 5.58 12.26
C LYS A 87 5.92 5.81 11.03
N GLY A 88 5.63 6.89 10.33
CA GLY A 88 6.38 7.32 9.16
C GLY A 88 6.00 8.74 8.75
N SER A 89 6.52 9.14 7.59
CA SER A 89 6.23 10.43 6.95
C SER A 89 6.00 10.25 5.46
N ALA A 90 5.11 11.07 4.90
CA ALA A 90 4.80 11.15 3.49
C ALA A 90 5.24 12.51 2.92
N THR A 91 5.89 12.49 1.76
CA THR A 91 6.39 13.69 1.08
C THR A 91 5.95 13.72 -0.37
N VAL A 92 5.55 14.89 -0.87
CA VAL A 92 5.26 15.11 -2.29
C VAL A 92 6.58 15.06 -3.08
N LYS A 93 6.68 14.19 -4.08
CA LYS A 93 7.88 14.08 -4.92
C LYS A 93 7.86 14.98 -6.15
N ASN A 94 6.67 15.21 -6.70
CA ASN A 94 6.47 16.04 -7.87
C ASN A 94 5.33 17.03 -7.57
N SER A 95 5.63 18.33 -7.53
CA SER A 95 4.61 19.36 -7.24
C SER A 95 3.53 19.46 -8.31
N ILE A 96 3.78 18.95 -9.52
CA ILE A 96 2.79 18.87 -10.60
C ILE A 96 1.73 17.78 -10.30
N GLU A 97 2.07 16.80 -9.46
CA GLU A 97 1.19 15.69 -9.06
C GLU A 97 1.08 15.66 -7.52
N PRO A 98 0.36 16.60 -6.90
CA PRO A 98 0.37 16.79 -5.45
C PRO A 98 -0.17 15.59 -4.65
N ALA A 99 -0.98 14.72 -5.26
CA ALA A 99 -1.44 13.45 -4.66
C ALA A 99 -0.43 12.28 -4.82
N ALA A 100 0.68 12.46 -5.53
CA ALA A 100 1.76 11.47 -5.62
C ALA A 100 2.73 11.64 -4.43
N LEU A 101 2.42 11.01 -3.30
CA LEU A 101 3.30 10.99 -2.14
C LEU A 101 4.19 9.75 -2.10
N GLN A 102 5.41 9.93 -1.59
CA GLN A 102 6.27 8.83 -1.15
C GLN A 102 6.22 8.75 0.37
N VAL A 103 5.88 7.56 0.88
CA VAL A 103 5.87 7.25 2.31
C VAL A 103 7.17 6.55 2.71
N THR A 104 7.71 6.94 3.85
CA THR A 104 8.84 6.28 4.51
C THR A 104 8.44 5.98 5.94
N PHE A 105 8.57 4.73 6.36
CA PHE A 105 8.31 4.33 7.74
C PHE A 105 9.60 4.26 8.55
N ASP A 106 9.51 4.51 9.85
CA ASP A 106 10.64 4.55 10.78
C ASP A 106 11.29 3.18 10.99
N ASN A 107 10.60 2.10 10.60
CA ASN A 107 11.15 0.75 10.62
C ASN A 107 11.75 0.41 9.23
N PRO A 108 13.07 0.14 9.13
CA PRO A 108 13.77 -0.10 7.87
C PRO A 108 13.31 -1.38 7.14
N SER A 109 12.57 -2.28 7.80
CA SER A 109 12.02 -3.48 7.17
C SER A 109 10.70 -3.26 6.43
N LYS A 110 10.15 -2.03 6.41
CA LYS A 110 8.90 -1.69 5.71
C LYS A 110 9.04 -0.38 4.91
N HIS A 111 9.77 -0.41 3.79
CA HIS A 111 9.72 0.66 2.79
C HIS A 111 8.58 0.40 1.81
N ILE A 112 7.55 1.25 1.79
CA ILE A 112 6.44 1.16 0.84
C ILE A 112 6.20 2.53 0.24
N LEU A 113 6.32 2.63 -1.09
CA LEU A 113 5.73 3.72 -1.86
C LEU A 113 4.20 3.57 -1.79
N SER A 114 3.60 4.17 -0.77
CA SER A 114 2.16 4.32 -0.67
C SER A 114 1.75 5.58 -1.44
N LEU A 115 1.23 5.40 -2.65
CA LEU A 115 0.43 6.44 -3.29
C LEU A 115 -0.84 6.60 -2.45
N LEU A 116 -0.99 7.74 -1.78
CA LEU A 116 -2.30 8.17 -1.28
C LEU A 116 -3.12 8.48 -2.53
N LYS A 117 -3.89 7.50 -3.02
CA LYS A 117 -4.87 7.76 -4.07
C LYS A 117 -6.01 8.59 -3.52
#